data_AF-A0A4R4KEI6-F1
#
_entry.id   AF-A0A4R4KEI6-F1
#
_cell.length_a   1.000
_cell.length_b   1.000
_cell.length_c   1.000
_cell.angle_alpha   90.00
_cell.angle_beta   90.00
_cell.angle_gamma   90.00
#
_symmetry.space_group_name_H-M   'P 1'
#
loop_
_entity.id
_entity.type
_entity.pdbx_description
1 polymer ?
#
loop_
_entity_poly.entity_id
_entity_poly.type
_entity_poly.pdbx_seq_one_letter_code
_entity_poly.pdbx_strand_id
1 'polypeptide(L)'
;MLKKSLLTALLLLIGYEVLMRSVDAWWSTGQNAPQSSVVRAHNFIYSPQTYDHIMVGSSIGNRITSKVPADSLPDSFYNLSFGGQSIFDGLLILQNMDYKPKVLFIEMNVLMRNADPELQASLFSPIMYPVKRVMHSWRERNQPLGVLARLPLAFDGNPDLQPAGVITGLERSEDAYKTMLGVQMENQQNAYPENYVTDQITKLKPFVEYFQNIGTTVVFFEVPVDPKICELAAPVQLRTKIKEAFLPLNCKFIDMPACDDYLTTDGTHLEKISVYKYLQYFRSEAKRQNIL
;
A
#
# COMPACT_ATOMS: atom_id res chain seq x y z
N MET A 1 -2.45 46.01 -14.99
CA MET A 1 -1.53 44.85 -14.90
C MET A 1 -2.23 43.63 -14.31
N LEU A 2 -2.94 43.76 -13.18
CA LEU A 2 -3.68 42.66 -12.52
C LEU A 2 -4.61 41.86 -13.47
N LYS A 3 -5.42 42.54 -14.29
CA LYS A 3 -6.33 41.87 -15.26
C LYS A 3 -5.59 40.96 -16.24
N LYS A 4 -4.42 41.41 -16.73
CA LYS A 4 -3.60 40.63 -17.66
C LYS A 4 -3.00 39.41 -16.94
N SER A 5 -2.47 39.60 -15.73
CA SER A 5 -1.91 38.51 -14.91
C SER A 5 -2.96 37.44 -14.55
N LEU A 6 -4.17 37.85 -14.17
CA LEU A 6 -5.27 36.91 -13.87
C LEU A 6 -5.70 36.14 -15.11
N LEU A 7 -5.82 36.82 -16.26
CA LEU A 7 -6.16 36.14 -17.52
C LEU A 7 -5.07 35.14 -17.92
N THR A 8 -3.80 35.51 -17.79
CA THR A 8 -2.68 34.60 -18.06
C THR A 8 -2.69 33.39 -17.12
N ALA A 9 -2.89 33.60 -15.81
CA ALA A 9 -2.97 32.50 -14.84
C ALA A 9 -4.13 31.54 -15.15
N LEU A 10 -5.29 32.07 -15.53
CA LEU A 10 -6.45 31.27 -15.92
C LEU A 10 -6.15 30.46 -17.20
N LEU A 11 -5.56 31.07 -18.22
CA LEU A 11 -5.18 30.38 -19.45
C LEU A 11 -4.16 29.27 -19.19
N LEU A 12 -3.17 29.51 -18.33
CA LEU A 12 -2.19 28.50 -17.93
C LEU A 12 -2.85 27.35 -17.15
N LEU A 13 -3.76 27.65 -16.23
CA LEU A 13 -4.49 26.63 -15.47
C LEU A 13 -5.36 25.76 -16.38
N ILE A 14 -6.09 26.38 -17.33
CA ILE A 14 -6.89 25.65 -18.31
C ILE A 14 -6.00 24.80 -19.20
N GLY A 15 -4.91 25.37 -19.73
CA GLY A 15 -3.95 24.63 -20.55
C GLY A 15 -3.34 23.43 -19.81
N TYR A 16 -3.02 23.61 -18.53
CA TYR A 16 -2.48 22.55 -17.69
C TYR A 16 -3.52 21.47 -17.36
N GLU A 17 -4.78 21.83 -17.08
CA GLU A 17 -5.86 20.86 -16.91
C GLU A 17 -6.10 20.03 -18.17
N VAL A 18 -6.09 20.67 -19.35
CA VAL A 18 -6.22 19.97 -20.63
C VAL A 18 -5.06 18.99 -20.81
N LEU A 19 -3.82 19.42 -20.55
CA LEU A 19 -2.64 18.56 -20.62
C LEU A 19 -2.77 17.34 -19.70
N MET A 20 -3.15 17.55 -18.43
CA MET A 20 -3.28 16.48 -17.42
C MET A 20 -4.44 15.51 -17.68
N ARG A 21 -5.41 15.90 -18.51
CA ARG A 21 -6.46 15.00 -19.00
C ARG A 21 -6.03 14.19 -20.21
N SER A 22 -5.21 14.78 -21.07
CA SER A 22 -4.74 14.14 -22.30
C SER A 22 -3.54 13.21 -22.11
N VAL A 23 -2.82 13.37 -21.00
CA VAL A 23 -1.56 12.67 -20.75
C VAL A 23 -1.65 11.90 -19.44
N ASP A 24 -1.37 10.60 -19.49
CA ASP A 24 -1.12 9.82 -18.28
C ASP A 24 0.31 10.11 -17.79
N ALA A 25 0.44 11.09 -16.89
CA ALA A 25 1.70 11.47 -16.28
C ALA A 25 2.20 10.42 -15.25
N TRP A 26 2.34 9.17 -15.70
CA TRP A 26 2.79 8.03 -14.89
C TRP A 26 4.15 8.27 -14.23
N TRP A 27 4.96 9.17 -14.79
CA TRP A 27 6.30 9.52 -14.30
C TRP A 27 6.30 10.38 -13.04
N SER A 28 5.18 10.99 -12.69
CA SER A 28 5.09 11.86 -11.52
C SER A 28 4.70 11.05 -10.28
N THR A 29 5.67 10.88 -9.37
CA THR A 29 5.48 10.21 -8.07
C THR A 29 5.72 11.21 -6.93
N GLY A 30 5.36 10.82 -5.71
CA GLY A 30 5.64 11.64 -4.53
C GLY A 30 7.13 11.94 -4.39
N GLN A 31 7.43 13.15 -3.91
CA GLN A 31 8.80 13.61 -3.62
C GLN A 31 9.33 13.03 -2.31
N ASN A 32 8.43 12.60 -1.42
CA ASN A 32 8.73 11.95 -0.15
C ASN A 32 7.72 10.84 0.16
N ALA A 33 7.96 10.07 1.23
CA ALA A 33 7.10 8.95 1.61
C ALA A 33 5.64 9.36 1.91
N PRO A 34 5.35 10.40 2.73
CA PRO A 34 3.98 10.88 2.93
C PRO A 34 3.26 11.25 1.64
N GLN A 35 3.92 12.03 0.78
CA GLN A 35 3.35 12.43 -0.51
C GLN A 35 3.12 11.22 -1.42
N SER A 36 4.00 10.22 -1.38
CA SER A 36 3.83 8.98 -2.16
C SER A 36 2.57 8.22 -1.72
N SER A 37 2.26 8.20 -0.42
CA SER A 37 1.01 7.63 0.10
C SER A 37 -0.22 8.40 -0.38
N VAL A 38 -0.17 9.74 -0.37
CA VAL A 38 -1.25 10.59 -0.93
C VAL A 38 -1.43 10.34 -2.42
N VAL A 39 -0.35 10.27 -3.20
CA VAL A 39 -0.38 9.97 -4.64
C VAL A 39 -1.02 8.60 -4.88
N ARG A 40 -0.63 7.56 -4.13
CA ARG A 40 -1.20 6.21 -4.24
C ARG A 40 -2.69 6.20 -3.91
N ALA A 41 -3.10 6.91 -2.86
CA ALA A 41 -4.50 7.02 -2.48
C ALA A 41 -5.32 7.76 -3.55
N HIS A 42 -4.82 8.90 -4.05
CA HIS A 42 -5.47 9.62 -5.15
C HIS A 42 -5.57 8.77 -6.43
N ASN A 43 -4.53 8.00 -6.76
CA ASN A 43 -4.56 7.10 -7.91
C ASN A 43 -5.69 6.07 -7.78
N PHE A 44 -5.93 5.55 -6.58
CA PHE A 44 -7.06 4.66 -6.31
C PHE A 44 -8.41 5.39 -6.34
N ILE A 45 -8.56 6.44 -5.53
CA ILE A 45 -9.81 7.18 -5.32
C ILE A 45 -10.35 7.76 -6.62
N TYR A 46 -9.47 8.26 -7.49
CA TYR A 46 -9.83 8.91 -8.74
C TYR A 46 -9.55 8.04 -9.97
N SER A 47 -9.28 6.75 -9.78
CA SER A 47 -9.17 5.77 -10.86
C SER A 47 -10.53 5.61 -11.57
N PRO A 48 -10.56 5.59 -12.92
CA PRO A 48 -11.75 5.14 -13.64
C PRO A 48 -11.93 3.61 -13.59
N GLN A 49 -10.85 2.87 -13.28
CA GLN A 49 -10.86 1.42 -13.16
C GLN A 49 -11.34 0.99 -11.78
N THR A 50 -12.19 -0.04 -11.77
CA THR A 50 -12.58 -0.80 -10.58
C THR A 50 -11.73 -2.06 -10.47
N TYR A 51 -11.36 -2.39 -9.24
CA TYR A 51 -10.58 -3.55 -8.84
C TYR A 51 -11.42 -4.48 -7.97
N ASP A 52 -11.41 -5.76 -8.30
CA ASP A 52 -12.11 -6.82 -7.56
C ASP A 52 -11.34 -7.23 -6.30
N HIS A 53 -10.01 -7.08 -6.32
CA HIS A 53 -9.12 -7.52 -5.25
C HIS A 53 -8.34 -6.32 -4.72
N ILE A 54 -8.47 -6.04 -3.42
CA ILE A 54 -7.77 -4.93 -2.78
C ILE A 54 -6.87 -5.46 -1.67
N MET A 55 -5.62 -5.01 -1.63
CA MET A 55 -4.72 -5.23 -0.51
C MET A 55 -4.57 -3.94 0.30
N VAL A 56 -4.75 -4.02 1.61
CA VAL A 56 -4.47 -2.93 2.56
C VAL A 56 -3.34 -3.36 3.50
N GLY A 57 -2.47 -2.44 3.85
CA GLY A 57 -1.20 -2.76 4.48
C GLY A 57 -0.37 -1.55 4.85
N SER A 58 0.80 -1.83 5.39
CA SER A 58 1.78 -0.85 5.84
C SER A 58 2.89 -0.64 4.81
N SER A 59 4.05 -0.15 5.25
CA SER A 59 5.24 -0.08 4.41
C SER A 59 5.74 -1.44 3.94
N ILE A 60 5.43 -2.51 4.67
CA ILE A 60 5.80 -3.89 4.30
C ILE A 60 5.00 -4.33 3.08
N GLY A 61 3.67 -4.29 3.15
CA GLY A 61 2.79 -4.58 2.02
C GLY A 61 2.95 -3.60 0.86
N ASN A 62 3.30 -2.34 1.11
CA ASN A 62 3.53 -1.33 0.06
C ASN A 62 4.68 -1.71 -0.90
N ARG A 63 5.62 -2.56 -0.47
CA ARG A 63 6.69 -3.07 -1.35
C ARG A 63 6.22 -4.16 -2.31
N ILE A 64 5.06 -4.76 -2.07
CA ILE A 64 4.48 -5.75 -2.99
C ILE A 64 3.96 -5.00 -4.22
N THR A 65 4.78 -4.95 -5.27
CA THR A 65 4.39 -4.38 -6.55
C THR A 65 3.49 -5.35 -7.29
N SER A 66 2.32 -4.91 -7.76
CA SER A 66 1.37 -5.76 -8.50
C SER A 66 1.89 -6.19 -9.88
N LYS A 67 2.97 -5.55 -10.37
CA LYS A 67 3.54 -5.79 -11.69
C LYS A 67 4.92 -6.42 -11.59
N VAL A 68 4.96 -7.69 -11.95
CA VAL A 68 6.15 -8.53 -12.13
C VAL A 68 6.02 -9.18 -13.51
N PRO A 69 7.00 -9.05 -14.41
CA PRO A 69 6.92 -9.73 -15.71
C PRO A 69 6.75 -11.24 -15.52
N ALA A 70 5.81 -11.84 -16.27
CA ALA A 70 5.35 -13.24 -16.19
C ALA A 70 4.53 -13.65 -14.95
N ASP A 71 4.69 -13.02 -13.78
CA ASP A 71 4.06 -13.45 -12.51
C ASP A 71 3.25 -12.37 -11.77
N SER A 72 2.76 -11.35 -12.49
CA SER A 72 1.93 -10.28 -11.93
C SER A 72 0.65 -10.80 -11.26
N LEU A 73 0.14 -10.01 -10.31
CA LEU A 73 -1.24 -10.13 -9.84
C LEU A 73 -2.20 -9.77 -10.98
N PRO A 74 -3.44 -10.28 -10.99
CA PRO A 74 -4.40 -9.96 -12.04
C PRO A 74 -4.63 -8.45 -12.12
N ASP A 75 -4.99 -7.94 -13.31
CA ASP A 75 -5.24 -6.49 -13.52
C ASP A 75 -6.38 -5.95 -12.63
N SER A 76 -7.26 -6.82 -12.16
CA SER A 76 -8.32 -6.52 -11.18
C SER A 76 -7.80 -6.38 -9.74
N PHE A 77 -6.48 -6.44 -9.51
CA PHE A 77 -5.85 -6.31 -8.21
C PHE A 77 -5.24 -4.93 -7.99
N TYR A 78 -5.52 -4.31 -6.84
CA TYR A 78 -4.88 -3.07 -6.43
C TYR A 78 -4.28 -3.17 -5.04
N ASN A 79 -3.03 -2.71 -4.90
CA ASN A 79 -2.37 -2.61 -3.60
C ASN A 79 -2.50 -1.19 -3.02
N LEU A 80 -3.43 -1.04 -2.08
CA LEU A 80 -3.70 0.16 -1.28
C LEU A 80 -2.94 0.14 0.07
N SER A 81 -1.77 -0.49 0.11
CA SER A 81 -0.85 -0.39 1.25
C SER A 81 0.00 0.87 1.15
N PHE A 82 0.37 1.45 2.29
CA PHE A 82 1.02 2.77 2.34
C PHE A 82 2.30 2.77 3.18
N GLY A 83 3.34 3.41 2.66
CA GLY A 83 4.59 3.63 3.39
C GLY A 83 4.37 4.47 4.64
N GLY A 84 4.77 3.95 5.80
CA GLY A 84 4.68 4.65 7.09
C GLY A 84 3.30 4.68 7.73
N GLN A 85 2.27 4.12 7.09
CA GLN A 85 0.88 4.15 7.58
C GLN A 85 0.39 2.77 8.05
N SER A 86 -0.88 2.68 8.44
CA SER A 86 -1.50 1.47 8.99
C SER A 86 -2.46 0.81 7.99
N ILE A 87 -2.92 -0.40 8.33
CA ILE A 87 -4.03 -1.05 7.60
C ILE A 87 -5.32 -0.23 7.65
N PHE A 88 -5.54 0.53 8.74
CA PHE A 88 -6.77 1.29 8.95
C PHE A 88 -6.91 2.43 7.94
N ASP A 89 -5.81 2.97 7.43
CA ASP A 89 -5.83 4.03 6.42
C ASP A 89 -6.46 3.55 5.11
N GLY A 90 -6.08 2.36 4.64
CA GLY A 90 -6.68 1.72 3.49
C GLY A 90 -8.14 1.34 3.72
N LEU A 91 -8.45 0.77 4.89
CA LEU A 91 -9.83 0.39 5.25
C LEU A 91 -10.77 1.60 5.30
N LEU A 92 -10.34 2.71 5.89
CA LEU A 92 -11.11 3.96 5.94
C LEU A 92 -11.32 4.56 4.55
N ILE A 93 -10.32 4.52 3.67
CA ILE A 93 -10.48 4.97 2.27
C ILE A 93 -11.58 4.16 1.58
N LEU A 94 -11.54 2.83 1.69
CA LEU A 94 -12.54 1.95 1.09
C LEU A 94 -13.94 2.20 1.66
N GLN A 95 -14.07 2.35 2.98
CA GLN A 95 -15.34 2.62 3.65
C GLN A 95 -15.91 3.99 3.26
N ASN A 96 -15.09 5.05 3.24
CA ASN A 96 -15.51 6.39 2.84
C ASN A 96 -15.98 6.46 1.38
N MET A 97 -15.48 5.56 0.54
CA MET A 97 -15.89 5.44 -0.86
C MET A 97 -17.11 4.53 -1.07
N ASP A 98 -17.64 3.86 -0.04
CA ASP A 98 -18.57 2.72 -0.14
C ASP A 98 -18.07 1.68 -1.18
N TYR A 99 -16.75 1.46 -1.21
CA TYR A 99 -16.10 0.60 -2.19
C TYR A 99 -16.30 -0.88 -1.82
N LYS A 100 -16.72 -1.70 -2.79
CA LYS A 100 -17.14 -3.10 -2.56
C LYS A 100 -16.25 -4.08 -3.34
N PRO A 101 -15.04 -4.38 -2.85
CA PRO A 101 -14.20 -5.36 -3.52
C PRO A 101 -14.80 -6.76 -3.34
N LYS A 102 -14.53 -7.68 -4.28
CA LYS A 102 -14.88 -9.09 -4.08
C LYS A 102 -14.01 -9.71 -2.99
N VAL A 103 -12.73 -9.33 -2.94
CA VAL A 103 -11.77 -9.81 -1.95
C VAL A 103 -10.96 -8.65 -1.37
N LEU A 104 -10.87 -8.62 -0.04
CA LEU A 104 -10.05 -7.68 0.72
C LEU A 104 -8.94 -8.44 1.46
N PHE A 105 -7.70 -8.18 1.08
CA PHE A 105 -6.50 -8.69 1.72
C PHE A 105 -6.00 -7.70 2.78
N ILE A 106 -5.86 -8.14 4.02
CA ILE A 106 -5.43 -7.30 5.16
C ILE A 106 -4.09 -7.82 5.70
N GLU A 107 -3.07 -6.96 5.69
CA GLU A 107 -1.74 -7.27 6.22
C GLU A 107 -1.78 -7.45 7.75
N MET A 108 -1.12 -8.50 8.25
CA MET A 108 -1.05 -8.81 9.69
C MET A 108 0.19 -8.23 10.38
N ASN A 109 1.26 -7.94 9.62
CA ASN A 109 2.57 -7.57 10.16
C ASN A 109 2.55 -6.32 11.06
N VAL A 110 1.69 -5.34 10.75
CA VAL A 110 1.63 -4.05 11.44
C VAL A 110 0.20 -3.68 11.80
N LEU A 111 -0.30 -4.25 12.90
CA LEU A 111 -1.62 -3.92 13.44
C LEU A 111 -1.61 -2.77 14.47
N MET A 112 -0.49 -2.54 15.14
CA MET A 112 -0.44 -1.63 16.30
C MET A 112 -0.51 -0.14 15.95
N ARG A 113 -0.35 0.23 14.67
CA ARG A 113 -0.42 1.62 14.22
C ARG A 113 -1.89 2.01 13.99
N ASN A 114 -2.32 3.16 14.51
CA ASN A 114 -3.65 3.72 14.19
C ASN A 114 -3.64 4.39 12.80
N ALA A 115 -4.82 4.66 12.26
CA ALA A 115 -4.97 5.50 11.07
C ALA A 115 -4.39 6.91 11.29
N ASP A 116 -3.87 7.49 10.21
CA ASP A 116 -3.39 8.86 10.16
C ASP A 116 -4.55 9.81 9.85
N PRO A 117 -5.00 10.61 10.83
CA PRO A 117 -6.12 11.53 10.62
C PRO A 117 -5.79 12.64 9.62
N GLU A 118 -4.52 13.04 9.48
CA GLU A 118 -4.10 14.08 8.53
C GLU A 118 -4.20 13.57 7.09
N LEU A 119 -3.81 12.31 6.87
CA LEU A 119 -3.99 11.65 5.58
C LEU A 119 -5.49 11.62 5.21
N GLN A 120 -6.35 11.14 6.11
CA GLN A 120 -7.79 11.05 5.83
C GLN A 120 -8.42 12.42 5.55
N ALA A 121 -8.06 13.45 6.34
CA ALA A 121 -8.54 14.81 6.15
C ALA A 121 -8.07 15.41 4.81
N SER A 122 -6.85 15.10 4.37
CA SER A 122 -6.30 15.54 3.09
C SER A 122 -7.00 14.89 1.87
N LEU A 123 -7.33 13.60 1.98
CA LEU A 123 -7.97 12.83 0.92
C LEU A 123 -9.45 13.19 0.76
N PHE A 124 -10.18 13.34 1.86
CA PHE A 124 -11.64 13.54 1.88
C PHE A 124 -12.05 14.95 2.35
N SER A 125 -11.18 15.94 2.14
CA SER A 125 -11.51 17.35 2.40
C SER A 125 -12.81 17.75 1.68
N PRO A 126 -13.82 18.33 2.38
CA PRO A 126 -15.14 18.63 1.79
C PRO A 126 -15.08 19.52 0.55
N ILE A 127 -14.06 20.37 0.46
CA ILE A 127 -13.87 21.30 -0.67
C ILE A 127 -12.99 20.65 -1.73
N MET A 128 -11.84 20.09 -1.33
CA MET A 128 -10.84 19.64 -2.31
C MET A 128 -11.19 18.29 -2.92
N TYR A 129 -11.89 17.41 -2.20
CA TYR A 129 -12.32 16.12 -2.71
C TYR A 129 -13.17 16.23 -3.99
N PRO A 130 -14.28 16.98 -4.03
CA PRO A 130 -15.07 17.14 -5.25
C PRO A 130 -14.30 17.90 -6.35
N VAL A 131 -13.45 18.87 -5.99
CA VAL A 131 -12.64 19.59 -6.98
C VAL A 131 -11.66 18.62 -7.67
N LYS A 132 -10.92 17.80 -6.93
CA LYS A 132 -9.96 16.82 -7.46
C LYS A 132 -10.62 15.69 -8.28
N ARG A 133 -11.91 15.40 -8.05
CA ARG A 133 -12.69 14.49 -8.89
C ARG A 133 -12.83 15.03 -10.32
N VAL A 134 -13.03 16.34 -10.46
CA VAL A 134 -13.25 17.01 -11.76
C VAL A 134 -11.93 17.50 -12.36
N MET A 135 -11.09 18.16 -11.56
CA MET A 135 -9.86 18.81 -11.96
C MET A 135 -8.66 17.87 -11.77
N HIS A 136 -8.17 17.30 -12.86
CA HIS A 136 -7.04 16.35 -12.85
C HIS A 136 -5.75 17.04 -12.39
N SER A 137 -5.55 18.30 -12.80
CA SER A 137 -4.40 19.14 -12.42
C SER A 137 -4.25 19.37 -10.91
N TRP A 138 -5.33 19.17 -10.13
CA TRP A 138 -5.33 19.37 -8.68
C TRP A 138 -5.03 18.09 -7.90
N ARG A 139 -4.88 16.95 -8.58
CA ARG A 139 -4.45 15.70 -7.95
C ARG A 139 -2.97 15.78 -7.63
N GLU A 140 -2.56 15.22 -6.49
CA GLU A 140 -1.19 15.35 -5.97
C GLU A 140 -0.11 14.89 -6.96
N ARG A 141 -0.39 13.82 -7.71
CA ARG A 141 0.53 13.32 -8.73
C ARG A 141 0.77 14.34 -9.85
N ASN A 142 -0.17 15.24 -10.08
CA ASN A 142 -0.13 16.20 -11.18
C ASN A 142 0.34 17.58 -10.72
N GLN A 143 1.17 17.68 -9.67
CA GLN A 143 1.78 18.96 -9.31
C GLN A 143 2.73 19.45 -10.42
N PRO A 144 2.61 20.70 -10.89
CA PRO A 144 3.39 21.21 -12.02
C PRO A 144 4.90 21.02 -11.87
N LEU A 145 5.45 21.29 -10.68
CA LEU A 145 6.89 21.11 -10.43
C LEU A 145 7.30 19.64 -10.50
N GLY A 146 6.47 18.71 -10.04
CA GLY A 146 6.74 17.27 -10.12
C GLY A 146 6.73 16.77 -11.56
N VAL A 147 5.76 17.23 -12.36
CA VAL A 147 5.67 16.90 -13.79
C VAL A 147 6.86 17.46 -14.57
N LEU A 148 7.24 18.72 -14.33
CA LEU A 148 8.37 19.36 -15.01
C LEU A 148 9.72 18.74 -14.64
N ALA A 149 9.95 18.46 -13.35
CA ALA A 149 11.19 17.87 -12.87
C ALA A 149 11.46 16.48 -13.47
N ARG A 150 10.42 15.80 -13.97
CA ARG A 150 10.49 14.43 -14.48
C ARG A 150 10.08 14.28 -15.94
N LEU A 151 9.91 15.40 -16.65
CA LEU A 151 9.69 15.41 -18.08
C LEU A 151 10.79 14.65 -18.86
N PRO A 152 12.09 14.70 -18.47
CA PRO A 152 13.12 13.90 -19.13
C PRO A 152 12.82 12.40 -19.11
N LEU A 153 12.27 11.87 -18.01
CA LEU A 153 11.93 10.44 -17.87
C LEU A 153 10.76 10.01 -18.76
N ALA A 154 9.90 10.94 -19.18
CA ALA A 154 8.81 10.62 -20.10
C ALA A 154 9.35 10.14 -21.47
N PHE A 155 10.56 10.55 -21.84
CA PHE A 155 11.24 10.10 -23.06
C PHE A 155 11.92 8.73 -22.92
N ASP A 156 12.19 8.28 -21.69
CA ASP A 156 12.84 6.99 -21.40
C ASP A 156 11.83 5.82 -21.28
N GLY A 157 10.53 6.11 -21.39
CA GLY A 157 9.44 5.14 -21.29
C GLY A 157 9.11 4.74 -19.84
N ASN A 158 7.94 4.14 -19.63
CA ASN A 158 7.45 3.79 -18.28
C ASN A 158 8.30 2.67 -17.65
N PRO A 159 9.10 2.92 -16.60
CA PRO A 159 9.92 1.90 -15.96
C PRO A 159 9.07 0.81 -15.29
N ASP A 160 7.82 1.10 -14.88
CA ASP A 160 6.88 0.10 -14.37
C ASP A 160 6.34 -0.85 -15.48
N LEU A 161 6.54 -0.48 -16.75
CA LEU A 161 6.24 -1.33 -17.92
C LEU A 161 7.50 -2.00 -18.48
N GLN A 162 8.69 -1.59 -18.04
CA GLN A 162 9.91 -2.27 -18.44
C GLN A 162 10.00 -3.59 -17.68
N PRO A 163 10.38 -4.70 -18.36
CA PRO A 163 10.62 -5.94 -17.67
C PRO A 163 11.68 -5.69 -16.60
N ALA A 164 11.38 -6.09 -15.36
CA ALA A 164 12.35 -6.10 -14.27
C ALA A 164 13.66 -6.69 -14.80
N GLY A 165 14.72 -5.88 -14.83
CA GLY A 165 16.04 -6.35 -15.21
C GLY A 165 16.43 -7.56 -14.36
N VAL A 166 17.34 -8.39 -14.85
CA VAL A 166 17.87 -9.49 -14.04
C VAL A 166 18.38 -8.89 -12.73
N ILE A 167 17.72 -9.24 -11.62
CA ILE A 167 18.07 -8.69 -10.30
C ILE A 167 19.37 -9.38 -9.91
N THR A 168 20.48 -8.69 -10.16
CA THR A 168 21.81 -9.20 -9.85
C THR A 168 22.28 -8.58 -8.56
N GLY A 169 22.15 -9.33 -7.46
CA GLY A 169 22.81 -9.01 -6.20
C GLY A 169 21.92 -8.33 -5.15
N LEU A 170 22.47 -8.26 -3.94
CA LEU A 170 21.83 -7.72 -2.75
C LEU A 170 21.94 -6.18 -2.77
N GLU A 171 20.83 -5.47 -2.96
CA GLU A 171 20.81 -4.00 -2.93
C GLU A 171 20.65 -3.46 -1.49
N ARG A 172 21.64 -3.68 -0.62
CA ARG A 172 21.67 -3.05 0.72
C ARG A 172 23.09 -2.82 1.24
N SER A 173 23.23 -1.85 2.13
CA SER A 173 24.43 -1.71 2.97
C SER A 173 24.33 -2.68 4.15
N GLU A 174 25.34 -3.54 4.34
CA GLU A 174 25.37 -4.51 5.44
C GLU A 174 25.41 -3.85 6.81
N ASP A 175 26.09 -2.72 6.96
CA ASP A 175 26.15 -2.00 8.23
C ASP A 175 24.79 -1.39 8.56
N ALA A 176 24.16 -0.70 7.59
CA ALA A 176 22.82 -0.14 7.77
C ALA A 176 21.80 -1.25 8.08
N TYR A 177 21.90 -2.38 7.39
CA TYR A 177 21.06 -3.55 7.63
C TYR A 177 21.21 -4.07 9.06
N LYS A 178 22.44 -4.33 9.52
CA LYS A 178 22.68 -4.85 10.88
C LYS A 178 22.18 -3.89 11.96
N THR A 179 22.41 -2.60 11.78
CA THR A 179 21.90 -1.57 12.68
C THR A 179 20.38 -1.60 12.75
N MET A 180 19.71 -1.58 11.60
CA MET A 180 18.24 -1.59 11.56
C MET A 180 17.66 -2.91 12.07
N LEU A 181 18.26 -4.05 11.75
CA LEU A 181 17.86 -5.35 12.26
C LEU A 181 17.91 -5.38 13.80
N GLY A 182 18.97 -4.83 14.40
CA GLY A 182 19.08 -4.71 15.85
C GLY A 182 17.92 -3.90 16.46
N VAL A 183 17.58 -2.75 15.86
CA VAL A 183 16.43 -1.92 16.28
C VAL A 183 15.12 -2.69 16.15
N GLN A 184 14.94 -3.43 15.05
CA GLN A 184 13.70 -4.21 14.85
C GLN A 184 13.58 -5.37 15.84
N MET A 185 14.68 -6.06 16.15
CA MET A 185 14.70 -7.10 17.17
C MET A 185 14.36 -6.53 18.55
N GLU A 186 14.98 -5.40 18.93
CA GLU A 186 14.70 -4.75 20.23
C GLU A 186 13.23 -4.34 20.37
N ASN A 187 12.64 -3.79 19.30
CA ASN A 187 11.24 -3.35 19.28
C ASN A 187 10.23 -4.53 19.31
N GLN A 188 10.66 -5.73 18.93
CA GLN A 188 9.76 -6.88 18.73
C GLN A 188 10.04 -8.06 19.65
N GLN A 189 11.13 -8.01 20.43
CA GLN A 189 11.52 -9.08 21.36
C GLN A 189 10.46 -9.37 22.43
N ASN A 190 9.73 -8.34 22.85
CA ASN A 190 8.70 -8.43 23.89
C ASN A 190 7.31 -8.42 23.26
N ALA A 191 6.40 -9.21 23.83
CA ALA A 191 5.00 -9.13 23.50
C ALA A 191 4.45 -7.72 23.83
N TYR A 192 3.48 -7.26 23.04
CA TYR A 192 2.74 -6.06 23.36
C TYR A 192 1.87 -6.27 24.60
N PRO A 193 1.55 -5.19 25.35
CA PRO A 193 0.54 -5.25 26.40
C PRO A 193 -0.78 -5.84 25.87
N GLU A 194 -1.34 -6.81 26.59
CA GLU A 194 -2.51 -7.58 26.12
C GLU A 194 -3.73 -6.70 25.84
N ASN A 195 -3.96 -5.69 26.68
CA ASN A 195 -5.03 -4.70 26.47
C ASN A 195 -4.84 -3.92 25.17
N TYR A 196 -3.59 -3.56 24.84
CA TYR A 196 -3.31 -2.80 23.63
C TYR A 196 -3.58 -3.60 22.36
N VAL A 197 -3.22 -4.89 22.34
CA VAL A 197 -3.56 -5.79 21.21
C VAL A 197 -5.07 -5.99 21.11
N THR A 198 -5.74 -6.21 22.24
CA THR A 198 -7.19 -6.38 22.31
C THR A 198 -7.93 -5.15 21.79
N ASP A 199 -7.47 -3.95 22.14
CA ASP A 199 -8.03 -2.69 21.66
C ASP A 199 -7.91 -2.55 20.14
N GLN A 200 -6.76 -2.93 19.56
CA GLN A 200 -6.56 -2.85 18.11
C GLN A 200 -7.41 -3.88 17.35
N ILE A 201 -7.55 -5.09 17.88
CA ILE A 201 -8.45 -6.11 17.33
C ILE A 201 -9.91 -5.62 17.40
N THR A 202 -10.29 -5.02 18.53
CA THR A 202 -11.64 -4.46 18.73
C THR A 202 -11.92 -3.33 17.73
N LYS A 203 -10.92 -2.52 17.38
CA LYS A 203 -11.04 -1.50 16.32
C LYS A 203 -11.13 -2.10 14.92
N LEU A 204 -10.41 -3.19 14.65
CA LEU A 204 -10.40 -3.83 13.32
C LEU A 204 -11.68 -4.60 13.03
N LYS A 205 -12.28 -5.22 14.05
CA LYS A 205 -13.45 -6.07 13.90
C LYS A 205 -14.64 -5.41 13.17
N PRO A 206 -15.05 -4.18 13.50
CA PRO A 206 -16.11 -3.48 12.77
C PRO A 206 -15.83 -3.29 11.28
N PHE A 207 -14.56 -3.09 10.87
CA PHE A 207 -14.22 -3.01 9.45
C PHE A 207 -14.40 -4.35 8.75
N VAL A 208 -13.92 -5.44 9.36
CA VAL A 208 -14.06 -6.79 8.82
C VAL A 208 -15.54 -7.14 8.65
N GLU A 209 -16.36 -6.92 9.69
CA GLU A 209 -17.79 -7.16 9.66
C GLU A 209 -18.49 -6.28 8.61
N TYR A 210 -18.14 -4.99 8.51
CA TYR A 210 -18.66 -4.10 7.48
C TYR A 210 -18.42 -4.65 6.06
N PHE A 211 -17.19 -5.04 5.74
CA PHE A 211 -16.86 -5.56 4.41
C PHE A 211 -17.52 -6.92 4.15
N GLN A 212 -17.58 -7.81 5.14
CA GLN A 212 -18.28 -9.09 5.00
C GLN A 212 -19.80 -8.91 4.78
N ASN A 213 -20.42 -7.97 5.48
CA ASN A 213 -21.85 -7.68 5.36
C ASN A 213 -22.25 -7.17 3.96
N ILE A 214 -21.33 -6.55 3.23
CA ILE A 214 -21.54 -6.13 1.84
C ILE A 214 -21.05 -7.17 0.81
N GLY A 215 -20.73 -8.39 1.25
CA GLY A 215 -20.37 -9.52 0.39
C GLY A 215 -18.88 -9.65 0.05
N THR A 216 -18.01 -8.90 0.73
CA THR A 216 -16.55 -9.00 0.53
C THR A 216 -15.99 -10.22 1.25
N THR A 217 -15.16 -11.01 0.58
CA THR A 217 -14.34 -12.04 1.24
C THR A 217 -13.13 -11.37 1.89
N VAL A 218 -12.99 -11.48 3.21
CA VAL A 218 -11.82 -10.96 3.93
C VAL A 218 -10.76 -12.04 4.10
N VAL A 219 -9.53 -11.70 3.72
CA VAL A 219 -8.36 -12.57 3.76
C VAL A 219 -7.24 -11.87 4.51
N PHE A 220 -6.75 -12.46 5.58
CA PHE A 220 -5.55 -11.98 6.25
C PHE A 220 -4.31 -12.58 5.60
N PHE A 221 -3.22 -11.81 5.53
CA PHE A 221 -1.95 -12.29 5.04
C PHE A 221 -0.79 -11.70 5.82
N GLU A 222 0.34 -12.41 5.83
CA GLU A 222 1.55 -12.00 6.51
C GLU A 222 2.76 -12.14 5.57
N VAL A 223 3.53 -11.07 5.46
CA VAL A 223 4.74 -11.01 4.63
C VAL A 223 5.94 -11.51 5.45
N PRO A 224 6.82 -12.36 4.91
CA PRO A 224 8.00 -12.80 5.62
C PRO A 224 8.93 -11.63 5.96
N VAL A 225 9.56 -11.73 7.12
CA VAL A 225 10.57 -10.79 7.65
C VAL A 225 11.87 -11.55 7.89
N ASP A 226 12.88 -10.89 8.47
CA ASP A 226 14.12 -11.58 8.83
C ASP A 226 13.84 -12.74 9.80
N PRO A 227 14.50 -13.90 9.63
CA PRO A 227 14.30 -15.06 10.50
C PRO A 227 14.49 -14.78 11.99
N LYS A 228 15.39 -13.85 12.34
CA LYS A 228 15.64 -13.48 13.74
C LYS A 228 14.50 -12.69 14.37
N ILE A 229 13.57 -12.18 13.55
CA ILE A 229 12.39 -11.43 13.99
C ILE A 229 11.12 -12.30 13.91
N CYS A 230 11.04 -13.17 12.90
CA CYS A 230 9.88 -13.97 12.51
C CYS A 230 9.14 -14.66 13.69
N GLU A 231 9.93 -15.19 14.65
CA GLU A 231 9.46 -15.94 15.82
C GLU A 231 9.62 -15.17 17.15
N LEU A 232 9.85 -13.86 17.10
CA LEU A 232 9.86 -13.04 18.31
C LEU A 232 8.44 -12.87 18.88
N ALA A 233 8.39 -12.49 20.15
CA ALA A 233 7.16 -12.49 20.92
C ALA A 233 6.06 -11.59 20.32
N ALA A 234 6.40 -10.40 19.82
CA ALA A 234 5.41 -9.49 19.23
C ALA A 234 4.76 -10.05 17.94
N PRO A 235 5.51 -10.47 16.89
CA PRO A 235 4.93 -11.10 15.69
C PRO A 235 4.09 -12.35 16.02
N VAL A 236 4.59 -13.22 16.88
CA VAL A 236 3.88 -14.44 17.29
C VAL A 236 2.56 -14.10 18.00
N GLN A 237 2.58 -13.11 18.91
CA GLN A 237 1.39 -12.64 19.59
C GLN A 237 0.37 -12.08 18.58
N LEU A 238 0.78 -11.19 17.67
CA LEU A 238 -0.13 -10.62 16.67
C LEU A 238 -0.76 -11.70 15.80
N ARG A 239 0.05 -12.62 15.26
CA ARG A 239 -0.42 -13.73 14.42
C ARG A 239 -1.45 -14.59 15.15
N THR A 240 -1.16 -14.94 16.40
CA THR A 240 -2.04 -15.75 17.25
C THR A 240 -3.35 -15.01 17.52
N LYS A 241 -3.28 -13.77 18.00
CA LYS A 241 -4.45 -12.99 18.40
C LYS A 241 -5.36 -12.62 17.23
N ILE A 242 -4.80 -12.31 16.06
CA ILE A 242 -5.59 -12.08 14.84
C ILE A 242 -6.30 -13.37 14.44
N LYS A 243 -5.62 -14.53 14.41
CA LYS A 243 -6.26 -15.81 14.08
C LYS A 243 -7.39 -16.15 15.05
N GLU A 244 -7.15 -16.03 16.36
CA GLU A 244 -8.16 -16.27 17.40
C GLU A 244 -9.41 -15.39 17.21
N ALA A 245 -9.22 -14.11 16.87
CA ALA A 245 -10.31 -13.16 16.72
C ALA A 245 -11.11 -13.32 15.42
N PHE A 246 -10.44 -13.68 14.31
CA PHE A 246 -11.01 -13.57 12.97
C PHE A 246 -11.32 -14.91 12.29
N LEU A 247 -10.74 -16.03 12.74
CA LEU A 247 -11.16 -17.37 12.28
C LEU A 247 -12.65 -17.64 12.57
N PRO A 248 -13.21 -17.31 13.75
CA PRO A 248 -14.64 -17.49 14.02
C PRO A 248 -15.56 -16.63 13.14
N LEU A 249 -15.02 -15.55 12.54
CA LEU A 249 -15.73 -14.70 11.60
C LEU A 249 -15.64 -15.21 10.14
N ASN A 250 -15.18 -16.44 9.93
CA ASN A 250 -15.04 -17.04 8.60
C ASN A 250 -14.09 -16.25 7.67
N CYS A 251 -13.10 -15.56 8.24
CA CYS A 251 -12.02 -14.96 7.47
C CYS A 251 -11.05 -16.04 6.98
N LYS A 252 -10.47 -15.86 5.79
CA LYS A 252 -9.40 -16.74 5.27
C LYS A 252 -8.03 -16.20 5.65
N PHE A 253 -7.01 -17.06 5.58
CA PHE A 253 -5.63 -16.72 5.95
C PHE A 253 -4.66 -17.27 4.90
N ILE A 254 -3.76 -16.40 4.42
CA ILE A 254 -2.55 -16.79 3.70
C ILE A 254 -1.42 -16.72 4.73
N ASP A 255 -1.01 -17.89 5.21
CA ASP A 255 0.06 -18.00 6.19
C ASP A 255 1.39 -17.53 5.62
N MET A 256 2.23 -16.97 6.48
CA MET A 256 3.59 -16.60 6.13
C MET A 256 4.40 -17.86 5.76
N PRO A 257 5.18 -17.84 4.67
CA PRO A 257 6.12 -18.92 4.38
C PRO A 257 7.29 -18.91 5.37
N ALA A 258 8.17 -19.93 5.32
CA ALA A 258 9.38 -19.95 6.15
C ALA A 258 10.24 -18.69 5.90
N CYS A 259 10.62 -17.97 6.96
CA CYS A 259 11.36 -16.71 6.84
C CYS A 259 12.80 -16.89 6.33
N ASP A 260 13.43 -18.05 6.56
CA ASP A 260 14.83 -18.35 6.16
C ASP A 260 15.07 -18.24 4.66
N ASP A 261 14.00 -18.31 3.90
CA ASP A 261 13.98 -18.26 2.44
C ASP A 261 13.99 -16.85 1.85
N TYR A 262 13.94 -15.81 2.71
CA TYR A 262 13.73 -14.43 2.31
C TYR A 262 14.81 -13.48 2.84
N LEU A 263 15.13 -12.49 2.03
CA LEU A 263 16.11 -11.44 2.33
C LEU A 263 15.36 -10.13 2.57
N THR A 264 15.82 -9.37 3.56
CA THR A 264 15.27 -8.05 3.90
C THR A 264 16.34 -6.96 3.77
N THR A 265 15.92 -5.71 3.57
CA THR A 265 16.83 -4.56 3.53
C THR A 265 17.17 -4.03 4.91
N ASP A 266 16.31 -4.25 5.90
CA ASP A 266 16.38 -3.62 7.22
C ASP A 266 15.79 -4.49 8.36
N GLY A 267 15.60 -5.79 8.09
CA GLY A 267 14.98 -6.74 9.02
C GLY A 267 13.48 -6.97 8.77
N THR A 268 12.75 -6.01 8.20
CA THR A 268 11.29 -6.12 8.02
C THR A 268 10.84 -6.00 6.58
N HIS A 269 11.50 -5.17 5.78
CA HIS A 269 11.11 -4.96 4.40
C HIS A 269 11.88 -5.88 3.47
N LEU A 270 11.16 -6.69 2.68
CA LEU A 270 11.76 -7.58 1.69
C LEU A 270 12.63 -6.82 0.67
N GLU A 271 13.74 -7.45 0.32
CA GLU A 271 14.56 -7.12 -0.86
C GLU A 271 13.76 -7.45 -2.14
N LYS A 272 14.05 -6.79 -3.26
CA LYS A 272 13.33 -6.98 -4.53
C LYS A 272 13.18 -8.45 -4.90
N ILE A 273 14.25 -9.25 -4.91
CA ILE A 273 14.20 -10.69 -5.25
C ILE A 273 13.25 -11.46 -4.33
N SER A 274 13.21 -11.08 -3.05
CA SER A 274 12.35 -11.69 -2.06
C SER A 274 10.90 -11.23 -2.17
N VAL A 275 10.64 -9.99 -2.60
CA VAL A 275 9.30 -9.54 -2.99
C VAL A 275 8.78 -10.40 -4.15
N TYR A 276 9.59 -10.63 -5.18
CA TYR A 276 9.21 -11.48 -6.32
C TYR A 276 8.89 -12.92 -5.88
N LYS A 277 9.78 -13.54 -5.10
CA LYS A 277 9.58 -14.88 -4.53
C LYS A 277 8.29 -14.94 -3.67
N TYR A 278 8.05 -13.92 -2.84
CA TYR A 278 6.88 -13.86 -1.99
C TYR A 278 5.59 -13.69 -2.82
N LEU A 279 5.62 -12.89 -3.88
CA LEU A 279 4.47 -12.71 -4.75
C LEU A 279 4.03 -14.02 -5.42
N GLN A 280 5.00 -14.82 -5.88
CA GLN A 280 4.72 -16.16 -6.43
C GLN A 280 4.09 -17.08 -5.38
N TYR A 281 4.60 -17.08 -4.15
CA TYR A 281 4.02 -17.82 -3.03
C TYR A 281 2.58 -17.35 -2.74
N PHE A 282 2.38 -16.05 -2.51
CA PHE A 282 1.10 -15.44 -2.21
C PHE A 282 0.04 -15.78 -3.27
N ARG A 283 0.39 -15.67 -4.56
CA ARG A 283 -0.50 -16.02 -5.67
C ARG A 283 -0.85 -17.51 -5.66
N SER A 284 0.14 -18.37 -5.45
CA SER A 284 -0.05 -19.82 -5.43
C SER A 284 -0.98 -20.24 -4.30
N GLU A 285 -0.79 -19.66 -3.11
CA GLU A 285 -1.65 -19.88 -1.96
C GLU A 285 -3.07 -19.35 -2.17
N ALA A 286 -3.20 -18.13 -2.71
CA ALA A 286 -4.50 -17.57 -3.03
C ALA A 286 -5.28 -18.43 -4.03
N LYS A 287 -4.62 -18.97 -5.07
CA LYS A 287 -5.22 -19.91 -6.02
C LYS A 287 -5.57 -21.25 -5.36
N ARG A 288 -4.67 -21.81 -4.55
CA ARG A 288 -4.90 -23.06 -3.81
C ARG A 288 -6.15 -22.99 -2.93
N GLN A 289 -6.44 -21.81 -2.38
CA GLN A 289 -7.60 -21.54 -1.53
C GLN A 289 -8.84 -21.02 -2.28
N ASN A 290 -8.82 -21.01 -3.63
CA ASN A 290 -9.88 -20.47 -4.49
C ASN A 290 -10.27 -19.02 -4.11
N ILE A 291 -9.27 -18.18 -3.88
CA ILE A 291 -9.43 -16.74 -3.60
C ILE A 291 -9.20 -15.91 -4.88
N LEU A 292 -8.18 -16.31 -5.65
CA LEU A 292 -7.80 -15.76 -6.96
C LEU A 292 -7.94 -16.82 -8.06
#